data_AF-A0A6A1TYA5-F1
#
_entry.id   AF-A0A6A1TYA5-F1
#
_cell.length_a   1.000
_cell.length_b   1.000
_cell.length_c   1.000
_cell.angle_alpha   90.00
_cell.angle_beta   90.00
_cell.angle_gamma   90.00
#
_symmetry.space_group_name_H-M   'P 1'
#
loop_
_entity.id
_entity.type
_entity.pdbx_description
1 polymer ?
#
loop_
_entity_poly.entity_id
_entity_poly.type
_entity_poly.pdbx_seq_one_letter_code
_entity_poly.pdbx_strand_id
1 'polypeptide(L)'
;MGANVVKSVAFVVPIACLAFLMAMGEPSEDETCPGSLAFEKSRQLVEERPDVVDVAWSDFRWIADCRFSIAGYADINTDKGLDRKDFQLVVAFDPKLHRWQQVSFSTSQ
;
A
#
# COMPACT_ATOMS: atom_id res chain seq x y z
N MET A 1 -5.06 -3.41 -33.50
CA MET A 1 -3.90 -3.81 -32.67
C MET A 1 -3.64 -2.69 -31.68
N GLY A 2 -4.02 -2.85 -30.42
CA GLY A 2 -3.84 -1.78 -29.44
C GLY A 2 -4.71 -1.97 -28.21
N ALA A 3 -4.32 -2.87 -27.31
CA ALA A 3 -4.94 -3.01 -25.99
C ALA A 3 -4.11 -3.87 -25.02
N ASN A 4 -2.77 -3.83 -25.08
CA ASN A 4 -1.94 -4.66 -24.17
C ASN A 4 -0.87 -3.89 -23.38
N VAL A 5 -0.70 -2.58 -23.58
CA VAL A 5 0.32 -1.82 -22.85
C VAL A 5 -0.16 -1.43 -21.44
N VAL A 6 -1.46 -1.19 -21.25
CA VAL A 6 -2.01 -0.73 -19.96
C VAL A 6 -1.97 -1.82 -18.87
N LYS A 7 -2.11 -3.10 -19.24
CA LYS A 7 -2.01 -4.22 -18.27
C LYS A 7 -0.58 -4.54 -17.84
N SER A 8 0.42 -4.17 -18.64
CA SER A 8 1.83 -4.42 -18.29
C SER A 8 2.38 -3.41 -17.28
N VAL A 9 1.79 -2.22 -17.17
CA VAL A 9 2.22 -1.21 -16.18
C VAL A 9 1.85 -1.62 -14.76
N ALA A 10 0.69 -2.27 -14.58
CA ALA A 10 0.23 -2.77 -13.27
C ALA A 10 1.14 -3.86 -12.66
N PHE A 11 1.98 -4.52 -13.46
CA PHE A 11 2.88 -5.58 -13.00
C PHE A 11 4.31 -5.12 -12.69
N VAL A 12 4.75 -4.00 -13.26
CA VAL A 12 6.12 -3.50 -13.06
C VAL A 12 6.21 -2.55 -11.87
N VAL A 13 5.15 -1.78 -11.60
CA VAL A 13 5.07 -0.86 -10.45
C VAL A 13 5.23 -1.57 -9.09
N PRO A 14 4.63 -2.76 -8.83
CA PRO A 14 4.80 -3.47 -7.57
C PRO A 14 6.25 -3.92 -7.35
N ILE A 15 6.93 -4.39 -8.40
CA ILE A 15 8.31 -4.90 -8.32
C ILE A 15 9.27 -3.74 -8.08
N ALA A 16 9.06 -2.59 -8.74
CA ALA A 16 9.86 -1.40 -8.51
C ALA A 16 9.65 -0.83 -7.10
N CYS A 17 8.43 -0.84 -6.57
CA CYS A 17 8.16 -0.45 -5.17
C CYS A 17 8.82 -1.40 -4.18
N LEU A 18 8.75 -2.72 -4.42
CA LEU A 18 9.41 -3.72 -3.59
C LEU A 18 10.94 -3.55 -3.59
N ALA A 19 11.53 -3.29 -4.76
CA ALA A 19 12.95 -3.03 -4.90
C ALA A 19 13.37 -1.72 -4.21
N PHE A 20 12.53 -0.69 -4.25
CA PHE A 20 12.76 0.58 -3.54
C PHE A 20 12.69 0.42 -2.02
N LEU A 21 11.77 -0.42 -1.52
CA LEU A 21 11.66 -0.78 -0.11
C LEU A 21 12.92 -1.49 0.40
N MET A 22 13.46 -2.44 -0.38
CA MET A 22 14.73 -3.10 -0.06
C MET A 22 15.92 -2.12 -0.07
N ALA A 23 15.89 -1.08 -0.92
CA ALA A 23 16.98 -0.12 -1.08
C ALA A 23 17.00 1.00 -0.02
N MET A 24 15.85 1.42 0.52
CA MET A 24 15.72 2.56 1.45
C MET A 24 15.99 2.22 2.93
N GLY A 25 16.53 1.02 3.20
CA GLY A 25 16.91 0.60 4.54
C GLY A 25 15.81 -0.22 5.19
N GLU A 26 15.81 -1.52 4.90
CA GLU A 26 15.20 -2.49 5.79
C GLU A 26 15.94 -2.43 7.14
N PRO A 27 15.24 -2.43 8.28
CA PRO A 27 15.80 -3.06 9.46
C PRO A 27 16.16 -4.48 8.98
N SER A 28 17.45 -4.84 9.06
CA SER A 28 17.97 -6.18 8.75
C SER A 28 16.92 -7.21 9.10
N GLU A 29 16.58 -8.13 8.19
CA GLU A 29 15.56 -9.19 8.32
C GLU A 29 15.62 -9.91 9.68
N ASP A 30 15.19 -9.25 10.75
CA ASP A 30 14.81 -9.86 12.00
C ASP A 30 13.43 -10.39 11.68
N GLU A 31 13.33 -11.72 11.55
CA GLU A 31 12.17 -12.54 11.18
C GLU A 31 10.82 -12.13 11.82
N THR A 32 10.86 -11.24 12.80
CA THR A 32 9.72 -10.73 13.55
C THR A 32 8.72 -9.96 12.68
N CYS A 33 9.17 -9.15 11.70
CA CYS A 33 8.30 -8.18 11.01
C CYS A 33 8.61 -8.00 9.51
N PRO A 34 8.17 -8.93 8.65
CA PRO A 34 8.47 -8.91 7.22
C PRO A 34 7.79 -7.75 6.48
N GLY A 35 8.61 -6.93 5.82
CA GLY A 35 8.17 -5.74 5.06
C GLY A 35 7.35 -6.04 3.82
N SER A 36 7.68 -7.11 3.11
CA SER A 36 6.90 -7.60 1.97
C SER A 36 5.44 -7.86 2.36
N LEU A 37 5.22 -8.52 3.51
CA LEU A 37 3.87 -8.78 4.03
C LEU A 37 3.17 -7.51 4.52
N ALA A 38 3.91 -6.53 5.05
CA ALA A 38 3.36 -5.23 5.41
C ALA A 38 2.81 -4.49 4.19
N PHE A 39 3.58 -4.49 3.09
CA PHE A 39 3.20 -3.87 1.83
C PHE A 39 2.03 -4.60 1.16
N GLU A 40 2.08 -5.93 1.07
CA GLU A 40 0.98 -6.74 0.51
C GLU A 40 -0.32 -6.53 1.27
N LYS A 41 -0.26 -6.55 2.61
CA LYS A 41 -1.44 -6.28 3.42
C LYS A 41 -1.96 -4.87 3.22
N SER A 42 -1.06 -3.91 3.09
CA SER A 42 -1.43 -2.51 2.83
C SER A 42 -2.14 -2.36 1.49
N ARG A 43 -1.62 -2.98 0.43
CA ARG A 43 -2.28 -3.07 -0.88
C ARG A 43 -3.68 -3.66 -0.77
N GLN A 44 -3.78 -4.83 -0.15
CA GLN A 44 -5.06 -5.50 0.07
C GLN A 44 -6.09 -4.59 0.74
N LEU A 45 -5.70 -3.88 1.80
CA LEU A 45 -6.61 -3.02 2.59
C LEU A 45 -7.14 -1.79 1.83
N VAL A 46 -6.42 -1.30 0.81
CA VAL A 46 -6.88 -0.18 -0.03
C VAL A 46 -7.64 -0.69 -1.25
N GLU A 47 -7.12 -1.72 -1.93
CA GLU A 47 -7.71 -2.28 -3.15
C GLU A 47 -9.05 -3.01 -2.89
N GLU A 48 -9.27 -3.57 -1.69
CA GLU A 48 -10.54 -4.21 -1.32
C GLU A 48 -11.65 -3.22 -0.93
N ARG A 49 -11.38 -1.92 -0.92
CA ARG A 49 -12.40 -0.92 -0.60
C ARG A 49 -13.37 -0.76 -1.78
N PRO A 50 -14.68 -0.85 -1.55
CA PRO A 50 -15.68 -0.93 -2.62
C PRO A 50 -15.75 0.34 -3.48
N ASP A 51 -15.29 1.46 -2.94
CA ASP A 51 -15.29 2.78 -3.55
C ASP A 51 -14.00 3.07 -4.33
N VAL A 52 -12.93 2.29 -4.14
CA VAL A 52 -11.63 2.51 -4.82
C VAL A 52 -11.62 1.85 -6.20
N VAL A 53 -11.21 2.63 -7.22
CA VAL A 53 -11.14 2.20 -8.62
C VAL A 53 -9.70 2.02 -9.09
N ASP A 54 -8.80 2.92 -8.69
CA ASP A 54 -7.37 2.84 -8.99
C ASP A 54 -6.54 3.46 -7.85
N VAL A 55 -5.28 3.07 -7.74
CA VAL A 55 -4.37 3.53 -6.68
C VAL A 55 -2.98 3.83 -7.24
N ALA A 56 -2.50 5.03 -6.99
CA ALA A 56 -1.12 5.43 -7.21
C ALA A 56 -0.38 5.52 -5.87
N TRP A 57 0.49 4.56 -5.61
CA TRP A 57 1.24 4.43 -4.35
C TRP A 57 2.41 5.41 -4.26
N SER A 58 2.60 6.00 -3.09
CA SER A 58 3.75 6.86 -2.79
C SER A 58 4.10 6.82 -1.30
N ASP A 59 5.25 7.40 -0.92
CA ASP A 59 5.70 7.55 0.47
C ASP A 59 5.56 6.29 1.35
N PHE A 60 6.51 5.39 1.19
CA PHE A 60 6.61 4.17 1.99
C PHE A 60 7.59 4.37 3.12
N ARG A 61 7.14 4.12 4.35
CA ARG A 61 7.96 4.39 5.53
C ARG A 61 7.74 3.38 6.63
N TRP A 62 8.83 2.83 7.13
CA TRP A 62 8.86 2.13 8.40
C TRP A 62 8.71 3.10 9.58
N ILE A 63 7.82 2.74 10.50
CA ILE A 63 7.66 3.34 11.81
C ILE A 63 8.25 2.36 12.85
N ALA A 64 8.48 2.84 14.08
CA ALA A 64 8.85 1.98 15.20
C ALA A 64 7.79 0.90 15.52
N ASP A 65 8.21 -0.16 16.21
CA ASP A 65 7.35 -1.24 16.72
C ASP A 65 6.58 -1.99 15.62
N CYS A 66 7.25 -2.34 14.54
CA CYS A 66 6.67 -3.09 13.42
C CYS A 66 5.42 -2.44 12.83
N ARG A 67 5.48 -1.12 12.72
CA ARG A 67 4.47 -0.30 12.05
C ARG A 67 5.00 0.12 10.69
N PHE A 68 4.12 0.10 9.71
CA PHE A 68 4.43 0.48 8.35
C PHE A 68 3.39 1.48 7.86
N SER A 69 3.86 2.62 7.35
CA SER A 69 3.05 3.65 6.74
C SER A 69 3.21 3.59 5.22
N ILE A 70 2.08 3.72 4.53
CA ILE A 70 2.00 3.87 3.08
C ILE A 70 1.05 5.03 2.79
N ALA A 71 1.35 5.80 1.76
CA ALA A 71 0.45 6.84 1.29
C ALA A 71 0.28 6.73 -0.23
N GLY A 72 -0.45 7.69 -0.80
CA GLY A 72 -0.68 7.73 -2.23
C GLY A 72 -1.93 8.50 -2.59
N TYR A 73 -2.35 8.29 -3.83
CA TYR A 73 -3.64 8.75 -4.35
C TYR A 73 -4.51 7.54 -4.64
N ALA A 74 -5.79 7.62 -4.28
CA ALA A 74 -6.81 6.68 -4.70
C ALA A 74 -7.84 7.43 -5.55
N ASP A 75 -8.20 6.85 -6.69
CA ASP A 75 -9.33 7.30 -7.49
C ASP A 75 -10.59 6.60 -6.97
N ILE A 76 -11.53 7.37 -6.43
CA ILE A 76 -12.72 6.90 -5.72
C ILE A 76 -13.95 7.15 -6.59
N ASN A 77 -14.83 6.15 -6.71
CA ASN A 77 -16.11 6.30 -7.40
C ASN A 77 -17.14 6.99 -6.50
N THR A 78 -17.66 8.13 -6.95
CA THR A 78 -18.69 8.91 -6.25
C THR A 78 -19.93 9.07 -7.12
N ASP A 79 -21.04 9.53 -6.54
CA ASP A 79 -22.27 9.85 -7.28
C ASP A 79 -22.06 10.94 -8.36
N LYS A 80 -20.97 11.71 -8.28
CA LYS A 80 -20.61 12.79 -9.23
C LYS A 80 -19.53 12.37 -10.23
N GLY A 81 -19.05 11.12 -10.17
CA GLY A 81 -17.95 10.60 -10.99
C GLY A 81 -16.72 10.21 -10.16
N LEU A 82 -15.57 10.09 -10.83
CA LEU A 82 -14.30 9.77 -10.18
C LEU A 82 -13.74 10.99 -9.44
N ASP A 83 -13.40 10.81 -8.16
CA ASP A 83 -12.75 11.81 -7.33
C ASP A 83 -11.39 11.27 -6.84
N ARG A 84 -10.33 12.06 -7.00
CA ARG A 84 -8.98 11.66 -6.61
C ARG A 84 -8.69 12.17 -5.20
N LYS A 85 -8.40 11.25 -4.28
CA LYS A 85 -8.09 11.56 -2.88
C LYS A 85 -6.70 11.09 -2.50
N ASP A 86 -5.97 11.92 -1.79
CA ASP A 86 -4.81 11.47 -1.04
C ASP A 86 -5.27 10.49 0.02
N PHE A 87 -4.47 9.46 0.30
CA PHE A 87 -4.69 8.60 1.45
C PHE A 87 -3.40 8.38 2.21
N GLN A 88 -3.58 8.04 3.49
CA GLN A 88 -2.52 7.50 4.33
C GLN A 88 -3.07 6.29 5.08
N LEU A 89 -2.33 5.19 5.04
CA LEU A 89 -2.62 3.96 5.74
C LEU A 89 -1.43 3.60 6.62
N VAL A 90 -1.72 3.24 7.87
CA VAL A 90 -0.73 2.66 8.78
C VAL A 90 -1.19 1.26 9.14
N VAL A 91 -0.31 0.29 8.96
CA VAL A 91 -0.48 -1.09 9.42
C VAL A 91 0.51 -1.41 10.53
N ALA A 92 0.14 -2.32 11.44
CA ALA A 92 1.02 -2.85 12.47
C ALA A 92 1.00 -4.37 12.45
N PHE A 93 2.14 -4.98 12.75
CA PHE A 93 2.20 -6.42 12.99
C PHE A 93 1.70 -6.72 14.41
N ASP A 94 0.70 -7.60 14.50
CA ASP A 94 0.23 -8.15 15.77
C ASP A 94 0.99 -9.46 16.06
N PRO A 95 1.91 -9.50 17.03
CA PRO A 95 2.70 -10.68 17.32
C PRO A 95 1.89 -11.81 17.98
N LYS A 96 0.71 -11.52 18.56
CA LYS A 96 -0.15 -12.57 19.14
C LYS A 96 -0.93 -13.31 18.06
N LEU A 97 -1.35 -12.57 17.04
CA LEU A 97 -2.13 -13.10 15.92
C LEU A 97 -1.27 -13.42 14.69
N HIS A 98 0.05 -13.16 14.77
CA HIS A 98 1.04 -13.30 13.71
C HIS A 98 0.54 -12.73 12.36
N ARG A 99 -0.08 -11.54 12.40
CA ARG A 99 -0.68 -10.94 11.20
C ARG A 99 -0.60 -9.41 11.21
N TRP A 100 -0.49 -8.85 10.01
CA TRP A 100 -0.59 -7.41 9.78
C TRP A 100 -2.04 -6.92 9.87
N GLN A 101 -2.24 -5.79 10.54
CA GLN A 101 -3.56 -5.20 10.79
C GLN A 101 -3.56 -3.70 10.50
N GLN A 102 -4.70 -3.18 10.02
CA GLN A 102 -4.90 -1.75 9.88
C GLN A 102 -4.93 -1.09 11.26
N VAL A 103 -4.07 -0.09 11.47
CA VAL A 103 -4.10 0.80 12.64
C VAL A 103 -4.90 2.05 12.33
N SER A 104 -4.62 2.68 11.18
CA SER A 104 -5.31 3.89 10.76
C SER A 104 -5.41 3.95 9.25
N PHE A 105 -6.51 4.52 8.77
CA PHE A 105 -6.68 4.90 7.38
C PHE A 105 -7.38 6.25 7.34
N SER A 106 -6.84 7.17 6.56
CA SER A 106 -7.41 8.50 6.35
C SER A 106 -7.29 8.88 4.88
N THR A 107 -8.32 9.53 4.36
CA THR A 107 -8.29 10.21 3.05
C THR A 107 -8.34 11.71 3.24
N SER A 108 -7.80 12.47 2.30
CA SER A 108 -8.06 13.91 2.24
C SER A 108 -9.57 14.17 2.11
N GLN A 109 -10.03 15.30 2.64
CA GLN A 109 -11.45 15.69 2.57
C GLN A 109 -11.85 16.15 1.17
#